data_AF-A0A929X646-F1
#
_entry.id   AF-A0A929X646-F1
#
_cell.length_a   1.000
_cell.length_b   1.000
_cell.length_c   1.000
_cell.angle_alpha   90.00
_cell.angle_beta   90.00
_cell.angle_gamma   90.00
#
_symmetry.space_group_name_H-M   'P 1'
#
loop_
_entity.id
_entity.type
_entity.pdbx_description
1 polymer ?
#
loop_
_entity_poly.entity_id
_entity_poly.type
_entity_poly.pdbx_seq_one_letter_code
_entity_poly.pdbx_strand_id
1 'polypeptide(L)'
;MAKKVRYNGGTLSYYGCSDPTNLVVGKEYEVVLSKDRGWQTDYTLKGVDGEFNSVWFDEVSSDDKVYMAIAHEVPVIGKRYSCYKLEFIGGQPKLIAWSTSTVKGINYMGNNIYQITTRNSVYIVNVG
;
A
#
# COMPACT_ATOMS: atom_id res chain seq x y z
N MET A 1 -5.87 -6.16 12.84
CA MET A 1 -5.16 -5.06 12.16
C MET A 1 -6.20 -4.02 11.77
N ALA A 2 -5.88 -2.72 11.78
CA ALA A 2 -6.82 -1.68 11.35
C ALA A 2 -6.99 -1.74 9.83
N LYS A 3 -8.23 -1.71 9.33
CA LYS A 3 -8.53 -1.71 7.90
C LYS A 3 -8.00 -0.41 7.28
N LYS A 4 -7.22 -0.53 6.22
CA LYS A 4 -6.74 0.62 5.43
C LYS A 4 -7.45 0.66 4.09
N VAL A 5 -7.77 1.87 3.65
CA VAL A 5 -8.47 2.10 2.39
C VAL A 5 -7.88 3.32 1.69
N ARG A 6 -7.94 3.36 0.37
CA ARG A 6 -7.40 4.46 -0.44
C ARG A 6 -8.54 5.20 -1.12
N TYR A 7 -8.62 6.51 -0.93
CA TYR A 7 -9.70 7.31 -1.54
C TYR A 7 -9.53 7.36 -3.06
N ASN A 8 -10.55 6.93 -3.81
CA ASN A 8 -10.51 6.80 -5.27
C ASN A 8 -11.16 7.99 -6.02
N GLY A 9 -11.66 8.99 -5.29
CA GLY A 9 -12.35 10.15 -5.86
C GLY A 9 -13.86 9.97 -6.03
N GLY A 10 -14.41 8.85 -5.57
CA GLY A 10 -15.85 8.61 -5.57
C GLY A 10 -16.60 9.58 -4.67
N THR A 11 -17.80 9.97 -5.12
CA THR A 11 -18.71 10.87 -4.37
C THR A 11 -20.16 10.37 -4.36
N LEU A 12 -20.41 9.19 -4.95
CA LEU A 12 -21.74 8.59 -5.06
C LEU A 12 -22.28 8.16 -3.70
N SER A 13 -23.46 8.63 -3.35
CA SER A 13 -24.11 8.22 -2.10
C SER A 13 -25.61 8.07 -2.26
N TYR A 14 -26.15 7.01 -1.67
CA TYR A 14 -27.59 6.78 -1.58
C TYR A 14 -28.20 7.41 -0.32
N TYR A 15 -27.38 7.65 0.71
CA TYR A 15 -27.73 8.36 1.94
C TYR A 15 -26.81 9.58 2.14
N GLY A 16 -27.17 10.56 2.97
CA GLY A 16 -26.31 11.73 3.19
C GLY A 16 -24.92 11.34 3.73
N CYS A 17 -23.86 11.58 2.95
CA CYS A 17 -22.46 11.46 3.38
C CYS A 17 -21.86 12.86 3.59
N SER A 18 -20.76 12.91 4.35
CA SER A 18 -19.97 14.12 4.52
C SER A 18 -19.28 14.55 3.22
N ASP A 19 -19.03 15.84 3.09
CA ASP A 19 -18.34 16.41 1.93
C ASP A 19 -16.91 15.85 1.84
N PRO A 20 -16.50 15.30 0.67
CA PRO A 20 -15.18 14.73 0.48
C PRO A 20 -14.05 15.76 0.35
N THR A 21 -14.28 17.07 0.53
CA THR A 21 -13.27 18.14 0.38
C THR A 21 -12.01 17.90 1.23
N ASN A 22 -12.14 17.20 2.36
CA ASN A 22 -11.01 16.84 3.23
C ASN A 22 -10.30 15.53 2.81
N LEU A 23 -10.77 14.87 1.76
CA LEU A 23 -10.19 13.66 1.20
C LEU A 23 -9.29 14.00 -0.01
N VAL A 24 -8.13 13.34 -0.09
CA VAL A 24 -7.16 13.52 -1.16
C VAL A 24 -7.11 12.24 -1.98
N VAL A 25 -7.38 12.33 -3.29
CA VAL A 25 -7.37 11.17 -4.19
C VAL A 25 -6.02 10.47 -4.12
N GLY A 26 -6.03 9.15 -3.96
CA GLY A 26 -4.84 8.31 -3.82
C GLY A 26 -4.24 8.25 -2.42
N LYS A 27 -4.70 9.06 -1.46
CA LYS A 27 -4.25 8.99 -0.06
C LYS A 27 -4.89 7.80 0.65
N GLU A 28 -4.10 7.15 1.51
CA GLU A 28 -4.56 6.07 2.38
C GLU A 28 -5.09 6.61 3.71
N TYR A 29 -6.16 5.98 4.19
CA TYR A 29 -6.84 6.30 5.43
C TYR A 29 -7.04 5.03 6.26
N GLU A 30 -6.97 5.19 7.57
CA GLU A 30 -7.29 4.13 8.53
C GLU A 30 -8.79 4.22 8.87
N VAL A 31 -9.52 3.13 8.65
CA VAL A 31 -10.94 3.04 8.98
C VAL A 31 -11.06 2.74 10.47
N VAL A 32 -11.72 3.63 11.21
CA VAL A 32 -11.96 3.47 12.66
C VAL A 32 -13.34 2.88 12.96
N LEU A 33 -14.30 3.08 12.06
CA LEU A 33 -15.64 2.52 12.16
C LEU A 33 -16.17 2.16 10.78
N SER A 34 -16.88 1.04 10.69
CA SER A 34 -17.66 0.65 9.52
C SER A 34 -19.11 0.43 9.95
N LYS A 35 -20.02 1.22 9.39
CA LYS A 35 -21.45 1.18 9.70
C LYS A 35 -22.22 0.66 8.50
N ASP A 36 -22.64 -0.58 8.58
CA ASP A 36 -23.48 -1.21 7.56
C ASP A 36 -24.95 -0.75 7.73
N ARG A 37 -25.52 -0.20 6.66
CA ARG A 37 -26.93 0.23 6.58
C ARG A 37 -27.77 -0.64 5.64
N GLY A 38 -27.25 -1.79 5.20
CA GLY A 38 -27.91 -2.73 4.30
C GLY A 38 -27.72 -2.40 2.81
N TRP A 39 -27.96 -1.16 2.40
CA TRP A 39 -27.75 -0.69 1.01
C TRP A 39 -26.51 0.20 0.83
N GLN A 40 -25.87 0.58 1.93
CA GLN A 40 -24.68 1.42 1.95
C GLN A 40 -23.88 1.12 3.22
N THR A 41 -22.55 1.08 3.10
CA THR A 41 -21.66 1.00 4.26
C THR A 41 -20.89 2.30 4.37
N ASP A 42 -20.94 2.95 5.52
CA ASP A 42 -20.23 4.20 5.79
C ASP A 42 -18.98 3.95 6.63
N TYR A 43 -17.89 4.64 6.26
CA TYR A 43 -16.63 4.65 6.96
C TYR A 43 -16.42 5.96 7.71
N THR A 44 -16.00 5.83 8.97
CA THR A 44 -15.35 6.91 9.70
C THR A 44 -13.85 6.69 9.63
N LEU A 45 -13.11 7.74 9.29
CA LEU A 45 -11.66 7.67 9.09
C LEU A 45 -10.93 8.33 10.25
N LYS A 46 -9.76 7.80 10.60
CA LYS A 46 -8.93 8.35 11.67
C LYS A 46 -8.45 9.75 11.32
N GLY A 47 -8.80 10.74 12.16
CA GLY A 47 -8.36 12.12 12.00
C GLY A 47 -9.00 12.86 10.82
N VAL A 48 -10.12 12.36 10.29
CA VAL A 48 -10.94 13.07 9.31
C VAL A 48 -12.37 13.11 9.83
N ASP A 49 -12.90 14.32 10.00
CA ASP A 49 -14.28 14.50 10.46
C ASP A 49 -15.25 14.15 9.32
N GLY A 50 -16.14 13.20 9.57
CA GLY A 50 -17.21 12.83 8.67
C GLY A 50 -17.49 11.33 8.56
N GLU A 51 -18.57 11.01 7.86
CA GLU A 51 -18.92 9.66 7.43
C GLU A 51 -18.90 9.60 5.89
N PHE A 52 -18.17 8.66 5.33
CA PHE A 52 -17.92 8.56 3.90
C PHE A 52 -18.33 7.19 3.38
N ASN A 53 -18.99 7.13 2.23
CA ASN A 53 -19.43 5.86 1.67
C ASN A 53 -18.21 4.99 1.33
N SER A 54 -18.23 3.73 1.76
CA SER A 54 -17.18 2.74 1.54
C SER A 54 -16.78 2.57 0.07
N VAL A 55 -17.71 2.75 -0.88
CA VAL A 55 -17.45 2.63 -2.32
C VAL A 55 -16.53 3.73 -2.86
N TRP A 56 -16.29 4.79 -2.08
CA TRP A 56 -15.34 5.86 -2.41
C TRP A 56 -13.89 5.44 -2.17
N PHE A 57 -13.66 4.21 -1.72
CA PHE A 57 -12.34 3.75 -1.39
C PHE A 57 -12.04 2.37 -1.96
N ASP A 58 -10.80 2.21 -2.40
CA ASP A 58 -10.23 0.92 -2.76
C ASP A 58 -9.63 0.26 -1.51
N GLU A 59 -9.83 -1.04 -1.33
CA GLU A 59 -9.22 -1.76 -0.20
C GLU A 59 -7.70 -1.80 -0.34
N VAL A 60 -7.01 -1.39 0.72
CA VAL A 60 -5.56 -1.55 0.81
C VAL A 60 -5.29 -2.81 1.63
N SER A 61 -5.07 -3.90 0.90
CA SER A 61 -4.53 -5.16 1.44
C SER A 61 -3.27 -4.85 2.24
N SER A 62 -3.31 -5.10 3.56
CA SER A 62 -2.11 -5.07 4.41
C SER A 62 -1.13 -6.21 4.10
N ASP A 63 -1.57 -7.18 3.30
CA ASP A 63 -0.85 -8.39 2.96
C ASP A 63 0.03 -8.20 1.71
N ASP A 64 -0.32 -7.26 0.83
CA ASP A 64 0.47 -6.89 -0.34
C ASP A 64 1.51 -5.83 0.02
N LYS A 65 2.47 -6.24 0.85
CA LYS A 65 3.64 -5.45 1.18
C LYS A 65 4.51 -5.29 -0.06
N VAL A 66 4.35 -4.18 -0.77
CA VAL A 66 5.22 -3.79 -1.87
C VAL A 66 6.25 -2.78 -1.37
N TYR A 67 7.53 -3.03 -1.64
CA TYR A 67 8.63 -2.16 -1.25
C TYR A 67 9.45 -1.73 -2.45
N MET A 68 10.05 -0.53 -2.39
CA MET A 68 11.10 -0.13 -3.32
C MET A 68 12.47 -0.45 -2.70
N ALA A 69 13.40 -0.93 -3.52
CA ALA A 69 14.76 -1.21 -3.07
C ALA A 69 15.78 -0.99 -4.20
N ILE A 70 17.05 -0.93 -3.81
CA ILE A 70 18.19 -0.99 -4.72
C ILE A 70 19.14 -2.12 -4.32
N ALA A 71 19.89 -2.66 -5.26
CA ALA A 71 20.88 -3.70 -5.02
C ALA A 71 21.92 -3.76 -6.13
N HIS A 72 23.00 -4.50 -5.91
CA HIS A 72 24.06 -4.69 -6.92
C HIS A 72 23.87 -5.92 -7.79
N GLU A 73 23.08 -6.90 -7.33
CA GLU A 73 22.93 -8.18 -8.01
C GLU A 73 21.45 -8.58 -8.10
N VAL A 74 21.10 -9.28 -9.18
CA VAL A 74 19.78 -9.91 -9.33
C VAL A 74 19.70 -11.12 -8.38
N PRO A 75 18.62 -11.29 -7.60
CA PRO A 75 18.50 -12.41 -6.67
C PRO A 75 18.41 -13.76 -7.37
N VAL A 76 18.52 -14.83 -6.57
CA VAL A 76 18.29 -16.21 -7.00
C VAL A 76 17.03 -16.76 -6.32
N ILE A 77 16.13 -17.36 -7.10
CA ILE A 77 14.93 -18.04 -6.60
C ILE A 77 15.33 -19.11 -5.58
N GLY A 78 14.59 -19.21 -4.48
CA GLY A 78 14.86 -20.17 -3.39
C GLY A 78 15.88 -19.68 -2.35
N LYS A 79 16.58 -18.57 -2.59
CA LYS A 79 17.48 -17.94 -1.62
C LYS A 79 16.84 -16.69 -1.00
N ARG A 80 17.40 -16.24 0.12
CA ARG A 80 17.13 -14.87 0.63
C ARG A 80 17.90 -13.88 -0.22
N TYR A 81 17.41 -12.65 -0.26
CA TYR A 81 18.02 -11.57 -1.02
C TYR A 81 18.48 -10.45 -0.10
N SER A 82 19.68 -9.94 -0.32
CA SER A 82 20.22 -8.79 0.38
C SER A 82 20.12 -7.56 -0.52
N CYS A 83 19.46 -6.52 -0.04
CA CYS A 83 19.22 -5.28 -0.76
C CYS A 83 19.19 -4.08 0.19
N TYR A 84 19.11 -2.87 -0.35
CA TYR A 84 18.83 -1.66 0.42
C TYR A 84 17.39 -1.23 0.15
N LYS A 85 16.52 -1.39 1.15
CA LYS A 85 15.11 -1.02 1.07
C LYS A 85 14.95 0.48 1.34
N LEU A 86 14.12 1.15 0.53
CA LEU A 86 13.73 2.54 0.74
C LEU A 86 12.67 2.62 1.85
N GLU A 87 12.95 3.42 2.88
CA GLU A 87 12.06 3.68 4.01
C GLU A 87 12.02 5.18 4.30
N PHE A 88 10.93 5.67 4.89
CA PHE A 88 10.80 7.06 5.32
C PHE A 88 11.00 7.17 6.83
N ILE A 89 12.14 7.73 7.25
CA ILE A 89 12.46 7.94 8.67
C ILE A 89 12.47 9.44 8.94
N GLY A 90 11.52 9.90 9.76
CA GLY A 90 11.37 11.33 10.05
C GLY A 90 10.99 12.17 8.82
N GLY A 91 10.18 11.61 7.92
CA GLY A 91 9.76 12.25 6.66
C GLY A 91 10.84 12.30 5.57
N GLN A 92 12.05 11.81 5.85
CA GLN A 92 13.16 11.77 4.89
C GLN A 92 13.36 10.36 4.32
N PRO A 93 13.55 10.21 3.00
CA PRO A 93 13.85 8.91 2.41
C PRO A 93 15.24 8.44 2.85
N LYS A 94 15.32 7.20 3.33
CA LYS A 94 16.57 6.54 3.71
C LYS A 94 16.62 5.14 3.13
N LEU A 95 17.81 4.75 2.70
CA LEU A 95 18.12 3.38 2.29
C LEU A 95 18.62 2.58 3.49
N ILE A 96 17.95 1.47 3.78
CA ILE A 96 18.28 0.60 4.91
C ILE A 96 18.69 -0.77 4.39
N ALA A 97 19.84 -1.25 4.83
CA ALA A 97 20.27 -2.62 4.55
C ALA A 97 19.21 -3.62 5.03
N TRP A 98 18.81 -4.53 4.15
CA TRP A 98 17.67 -5.40 4.36
C TRP A 98 17.93 -6.79 3.80
N SER A 99 17.44 -7.80 4.51
CA SER A 99 17.42 -9.18 4.03
C SER A 99 15.98 -9.65 3.91
N THR A 100 15.60 -10.06 2.70
CA THR A 100 14.25 -10.50 2.41
C THR A 100 13.97 -11.91 2.96
N SER A 101 12.70 -12.29 2.96
CA SER A 101 12.33 -13.71 2.98
C SER A 101 12.74 -14.41 1.66
N THR A 102 12.60 -15.73 1.60
CA THR A 102 12.95 -16.51 0.41
C THR A 102 12.26 -15.99 -0.85
N VAL A 103 13.04 -15.73 -1.89
CA VAL A 103 12.56 -15.31 -3.20
C VAL A 103 11.80 -16.46 -3.86
N LYS A 104 10.60 -16.15 -4.37
CA LYS A 104 9.67 -17.07 -5.03
C LYS A 104 9.53 -16.79 -6.51
N GLY A 105 9.71 -15.55 -6.95
CA GLY A 105 9.62 -15.16 -8.35
C GLY A 105 10.42 -13.91 -8.65
N ILE A 106 10.86 -13.80 -9.90
CA ILE A 106 11.64 -12.68 -10.43
C ILE A 106 11.03 -12.35 -11.79
N ASN A 107 10.64 -11.09 -11.98
CA ASN A 107 10.14 -10.58 -13.25
C ASN A 107 10.94 -9.34 -13.65
N TYR A 108 11.52 -9.34 -14.84
CA TYR A 108 12.25 -8.19 -15.38
C TYR A 108 11.29 -7.17 -15.98
N MET A 109 11.40 -5.91 -15.57
CA MET A 109 10.50 -4.83 -15.99
C MET A 109 11.15 -3.85 -16.97
N GLY A 110 12.43 -4.02 -17.31
CA GLY A 110 13.20 -3.06 -18.12
C GLY A 110 14.06 -2.12 -17.28
N ASN A 111 15.06 -1.50 -17.90
CA ASN A 111 15.92 -0.47 -17.31
C ASN A 111 16.51 -0.85 -15.95
N ASN A 112 17.01 -2.09 -15.83
CA ASN A 112 17.53 -2.66 -14.59
C ASN A 112 16.53 -2.72 -13.42
N ILE A 113 15.22 -2.63 -13.69
CA ILE A 113 14.17 -2.76 -12.69
C ILE A 113 13.63 -4.19 -12.72
N TYR A 114 13.51 -4.79 -11.54
CA TYR A 114 13.00 -6.14 -11.34
C TYR A 114 11.90 -6.14 -10.28
N GLN A 115 10.82 -6.86 -10.53
CA GLN A 115 9.84 -7.22 -9.52
C GLN A 115 10.25 -8.56 -8.89
N ILE A 116 10.55 -8.54 -7.60
CA ILE A 116 10.97 -9.69 -6.81
C ILE A 116 9.85 -10.08 -5.86
N THR A 117 9.20 -11.22 -6.13
CA THR A 117 8.19 -11.78 -5.24
C THR A 117 8.85 -12.67 -4.21
N THR A 118 8.59 -12.42 -2.93
CA THR A 118 9.05 -13.24 -1.81
C THR A 118 7.88 -13.91 -1.11
N ARG A 119 8.09 -14.62 0.01
CA ARG A 119 7.00 -15.35 0.70
C ARG A 119 5.85 -14.44 1.12
N ASN A 120 6.14 -13.22 1.56
CA ASN A 120 5.16 -12.33 2.21
C ASN A 120 5.19 -10.88 1.67
N SER A 121 5.94 -10.61 0.62
CA SER A 121 6.10 -9.25 0.09
C SER A 121 6.67 -9.25 -1.32
N VAL A 122 6.41 -8.17 -2.04
CA VAL A 122 6.98 -7.89 -3.37
C VAL A 122 7.97 -6.73 -3.23
N TYR A 123 9.07 -6.78 -3.96
CA TYR A 123 10.03 -5.68 -4.03
C TYR A 123 10.18 -5.24 -5.48
N ILE A 124 10.06 -3.94 -5.74
CA ILE A 124 10.48 -3.33 -6.99
C ILE A 124 11.93 -2.85 -6.78
N VAL A 125 12.86 -3.52 -7.46
CA VAL A 125 14.29 -3.38 -7.19
C VAL A 125 14.99 -2.83 -8.42
N ASN A 126 15.69 -1.70 -8.27
CA ASN A 126 16.66 -1.26 -9.27
C ASN A 126 18.02 -1.94 -8.99
N VAL A 127 18.59 -2.63 -9.98
CA VAL A 127 19.83 -3.40 -9.84
C VAL A 127 20.96 -2.74 -10.62
N GLY A 128 22.00 -2.24 -9.94
CA GLY A 128 23.11 -1.54 -10.59
C GLY A 128 24.32 -1.28 -9.72
#